data_AF-A0A2A6CPK8-F1
#
_entry.id   AF-A0A2A6CPK8-F1
#
_cell.length_a   1.000
_cell.length_b   1.000
_cell.length_c   1.000
_cell.angle_alpha   90.00
_cell.angle_beta   90.00
_cell.angle_gamma   90.00
#
_symmetry.space_group_name_H-M   'P 1'
#
loop_
_entity.id
_entity.type
_entity.pdbx_description
1 polymer ?
#
loop_
_entity_poly.entity_id
_entity_poly.type
_entity_poly.pdbx_seq_one_letter_code
_entity_poly.pdbx_strand_id
1 'polypeptide(L)'
;MLSVHNGIPDPGNNSQTFFSIQGDDEPGLGELGICLGDLFPSISENYPKKRAFLDIRATRAPSILFSAKKGGNAHVDAHAEADLIIEGTSTKVGTLGVQVQIDLVLHLRGQQAFGSGEISILKLMDESGTMGVDQESLDNLSILGKGLIEKQVNSALKKGIPIHITQSPSQPATFYNLQIKIVEHGLYVAADLTISQALLGTLTYAGSCYKF
;
A
#
# COMPACT_ATOMS: atom_id res chain seq x y z
N MET A 1 0.10 -14.71 3.21
CA MET A 1 0.97 -14.61 2.01
C MET A 1 0.43 -13.43 1.22
N LEU A 2 1.16 -12.30 1.17
CA LEU A 2 0.68 -11.14 0.39
C LEU A 2 0.69 -11.51 -1.09
N SER A 3 -0.49 -11.56 -1.71
CA SER A 3 -0.62 -11.78 -3.15
C SER A 3 -1.32 -10.55 -3.75
N VAL A 4 -0.56 -9.76 -4.50
CA VAL A 4 -1.09 -8.67 -5.32
C VAL A 4 -1.60 -9.32 -6.61
N HIS A 5 -2.92 -9.46 -6.75
CA HIS A 5 -3.52 -9.85 -8.01
C HIS A 5 -3.70 -8.61 -8.88
N ASN A 6 -2.92 -8.51 -9.96
CA ASN A 6 -3.19 -7.56 -11.03
C ASN A 6 -4.45 -8.04 -11.77
N GLY A 7 -5.60 -7.48 -11.41
CA GLY A 7 -6.79 -7.51 -12.26
C GLY A 7 -6.49 -6.75 -13.56
N ILE A 8 -6.89 -7.34 -14.68
CA ILE A 8 -6.83 -6.74 -16.03
C ILE A 8 -7.54 -5.36 -15.99
N PRO A 9 -6.96 -4.30 -16.58
CA PRO A 9 -7.56 -2.96 -16.54
C PRO A 9 -8.83 -2.91 -17.39
N ASP A 10 -9.96 -2.65 -16.76
CA ASP A 10 -11.24 -2.29 -17.39
C ASP A 10 -11.17 -0.80 -17.80
N PRO A 11 -11.45 -0.41 -19.07
CA PRO A 11 -11.10 0.91 -19.59
C PRO A 11 -12.09 2.02 -19.18
N GLY A 12 -12.63 1.97 -17.96
CA GLY A 12 -13.63 2.92 -17.46
C GLY A 12 -13.61 3.21 -15.97
N ASN A 13 -12.64 2.69 -15.20
CA ASN A 13 -12.62 2.86 -13.74
C ASN A 13 -11.23 3.24 -13.23
N ASN A 14 -11.07 4.49 -12.83
CA ASN A 14 -9.86 5.05 -12.28
C ASN A 14 -9.74 4.71 -10.78
N SER A 15 -8.82 3.77 -10.51
CA SER A 15 -8.25 3.44 -9.20
C SER A 15 -9.07 2.52 -8.28
N GLN A 16 -9.20 1.25 -8.68
CA GLN A 16 -9.40 0.16 -7.72
C GLN A 16 -8.04 -0.46 -7.34
N THR A 17 -7.39 0.10 -6.32
CA THR A 17 -6.42 -0.68 -5.53
C THR A 17 -7.21 -1.48 -4.51
N PHE A 18 -7.48 -2.73 -4.84
CA PHE A 18 -8.03 -3.70 -3.89
C PHE A 18 -6.96 -4.01 -2.83
N PHE A 19 -7.10 -3.43 -1.63
CA PHE A 19 -6.48 -4.00 -0.44
C PHE A 19 -7.36 -5.17 0.02
N SER A 20 -7.23 -6.31 -0.65
CA SER A 20 -7.76 -7.56 -0.11
C SER A 20 -6.93 -7.94 1.11
N ILE A 21 -7.46 -7.75 2.33
CA ILE A 21 -7.08 -8.64 3.45
C ILE A 21 -7.77 -9.96 3.15
N GLN A 22 -7.20 -10.71 2.20
CA GLN A 22 -7.67 -12.04 1.86
C GLN A 22 -6.45 -12.95 1.88
N GLY A 23 -6.08 -13.31 3.09
CA GLY A 23 -5.34 -14.53 3.37
C GLY A 23 -6.25 -15.40 4.21
N ASP A 24 -6.50 -16.63 3.77
CA ASP A 24 -7.21 -17.66 4.53
C ASP A 24 -6.49 -18.05 5.86
N ASP A 25 -5.44 -17.33 6.25
CA ASP A 25 -4.70 -17.46 7.51
C ASP A 25 -4.10 -16.09 7.95
N GLU A 26 -4.88 -15.00 7.90
CA GLU A 26 -4.50 -13.71 8.53
C GLU A 26 -5.50 -13.29 9.62
N PRO A 27 -5.01 -12.67 10.72
CA PRO A 27 -5.83 -12.33 11.88
C PRO A 27 -6.85 -11.25 11.51
N GLY A 28 -8.06 -11.68 11.18
CA GLY A 28 -9.21 -10.79 11.00
C GLY A 28 -9.62 -10.16 12.34
N LEU A 29 -10.46 -9.14 12.28
CA LEU A 29 -11.08 -8.52 13.47
C LEU A 29 -11.80 -9.55 14.37
N GLY A 30 -12.23 -10.68 13.79
CA GLY A 30 -12.79 -11.82 14.51
C GLY A 30 -11.78 -12.61 15.37
N GLU A 31 -10.49 -12.63 15.02
CA GLU A 31 -9.45 -13.21 15.89
C GLU A 31 -9.10 -12.29 17.07
N LEU A 32 -9.44 -11.00 16.99
CA LEU A 32 -9.35 -10.06 18.11
C LEU A 32 -10.58 -10.09 19.03
N GLY A 33 -11.58 -10.93 18.74
CA GLY A 33 -12.82 -11.02 19.51
C GLY A 33 -13.72 -9.78 19.38
N ILE A 34 -13.53 -8.97 18.33
CA ILE A 34 -14.29 -7.74 18.12
C ILE A 34 -15.42 -8.01 17.12
N CYS A 35 -16.66 -7.93 17.59
CA CYS A 35 -17.84 -8.03 16.75
C CYS A 35 -18.13 -6.68 16.08
N LEU A 36 -18.24 -6.68 14.75
CA LEU A 36 -18.62 -5.49 13.98
C LEU A 36 -19.96 -4.89 14.45
N GLY A 37 -20.87 -5.73 14.97
CA GLY A 37 -22.15 -5.29 15.52
C GLY A 37 -22.07 -4.49 16.82
N ASP A 38 -21.01 -4.65 17.61
CA ASP A 38 -20.79 -3.86 18.83
C ASP A 38 -20.19 -2.50 18.51
N LEU A 39 -19.39 -2.43 17.44
CA LEU A 39 -18.79 -1.19 16.95
C LEU A 39 -19.75 -0.37 16.08
N PHE A 40 -20.66 -1.02 15.36
CA PHE A 40 -21.59 -0.37 14.44
C PHE A 40 -23.04 -0.72 14.82
N PRO A 41 -23.56 -0.17 15.93
CA PRO A 41 -24.85 -0.56 16.48
C PRO A 41 -26.00 -0.33 15.48
N SER A 42 -25.97 0.78 14.74
CA SER A 42 -26.99 1.09 13.71
C SER A 42 -27.02 0.06 12.57
N ILE A 43 -25.94 -0.66 12.33
CA ILE A 43 -25.87 -1.70 11.29
C ILE A 43 -26.39 -3.02 11.83
N SER A 44 -26.03 -3.35 13.06
CA SER A 44 -26.52 -4.52 13.77
C SER A 44 -28.06 -4.53 13.87
N GLU A 45 -28.65 -3.36 14.16
CA GLU A 45 -30.10 -3.19 14.30
C GLU A 45 -30.83 -3.25 12.95
N ASN A 46 -30.34 -2.54 11.93
CA ASN A 46 -31.05 -2.40 10.65
C ASN A 46 -30.78 -3.55 9.67
N TYR A 47 -29.65 -4.25 9.82
CA TYR A 47 -29.22 -5.31 8.90
C TYR A 47 -28.73 -6.58 9.63
N PRO A 48 -29.57 -7.21 10.48
CA PRO A 48 -29.17 -8.39 11.22
C PRO A 48 -28.87 -9.58 10.29
N LYS A 49 -27.83 -10.36 10.63
CA LYS A 49 -27.38 -11.58 9.91
C LYS A 49 -26.94 -11.35 8.46
N LYS A 50 -26.62 -10.10 8.07
CA LYS A 50 -26.03 -9.79 6.77
C LYS A 50 -24.53 -9.56 6.90
N ARG A 51 -23.78 -9.87 5.83
CA ARG A 51 -22.37 -9.49 5.73
C ARG A 51 -22.27 -8.05 5.25
N ALA A 52 -21.19 -7.39 5.64
CA ALA A 52 -20.86 -6.06 5.16
C ALA A 52 -19.49 -6.09 4.50
N PHE A 53 -19.30 -5.24 3.50
CA PHE A 53 -18.05 -5.05 2.79
C PHE A 53 -17.58 -3.62 2.96
N LEU A 54 -16.27 -3.44 3.01
CA LEU A 54 -15.64 -2.13 2.96
C LEU A 54 -15.06 -1.94 1.56
N ASP A 55 -15.53 -0.92 0.85
CA ASP A 55 -14.90 -0.44 -0.37
C ASP A 55 -13.97 0.73 -0.03
N ILE A 56 -12.67 0.51 -0.14
CA ILE A 56 -11.65 1.46 0.31
C ILE A 56 -11.09 2.21 -0.90
N ARG A 57 -11.17 3.53 -0.86
CA ARG A 57 -10.68 4.43 -1.90
C ARG A 57 -9.81 5.54 -1.32
N ALA A 58 -8.69 5.82 -1.98
CA ALA A 58 -7.83 6.92 -1.58
C ALA A 58 -8.50 8.28 -1.86
N THR A 59 -8.54 9.17 -0.88
CA THR A 59 -9.11 10.53 -1.06
C THR A 59 -8.11 11.49 -1.67
N ARG A 60 -6.82 11.19 -1.52
CA ARG A 60 -5.70 11.88 -2.18
C ARG A 60 -4.58 10.89 -2.45
N ALA A 61 -3.68 11.25 -3.36
CA ALA A 61 -2.49 10.45 -3.61
C ALA A 61 -1.67 10.29 -2.31
N PRO A 62 -1.25 9.07 -1.96
CA PRO A 62 -0.37 8.85 -0.83
C PRO A 62 0.97 9.54 -1.10
N SER A 63 1.59 10.06 -0.05
CA SER A 63 2.90 10.70 -0.13
C SER A 63 3.93 9.90 0.65
N ILE A 64 5.13 9.82 0.08
CA ILE A 64 6.28 9.15 0.68
C ILE A 64 7.45 10.12 0.67
N LEU A 65 7.96 10.45 1.84
CA LEU A 65 9.12 11.34 2.01
C LEU A 65 10.33 10.54 2.49
N PHE A 66 11.34 10.45 1.63
CA PHE A 66 12.60 9.81 1.95
C PHE A 66 13.55 10.77 2.67
N SER A 67 14.27 10.27 3.68
CA SER A 67 15.38 11.01 4.27
C SER A 67 16.55 10.09 4.59
N ALA A 68 17.76 10.65 4.66
CA ALA A 68 18.97 9.87 4.91
C ALA A 68 19.19 9.56 6.41
N LYS A 69 18.27 9.97 7.29
CA LYS A 69 18.39 9.82 8.74
C LYS A 69 18.44 8.34 9.13
N LYS A 70 19.25 8.03 10.15
CA LYS A 70 19.36 6.69 10.77
C LYS A 70 19.62 5.54 9.76
N GLY A 71 20.29 5.81 8.64
CA GLY A 71 20.61 4.80 7.64
C GLY A 71 19.57 4.63 6.52
N GLY A 72 18.55 5.49 6.50
CA GLY A 72 17.47 5.50 5.51
C GLY A 72 16.12 5.43 6.21
N ASN A 73 15.27 6.43 6.00
CA ASN A 73 13.90 6.41 6.48
C ASN A 73 12.93 6.88 5.39
N ALA A 74 11.68 6.44 5.53
CA ALA A 74 10.58 6.89 4.71
C ALA A 74 9.39 7.24 5.60
N HIS A 75 8.86 8.44 5.45
CA HIS A 75 7.62 8.86 6.09
C HIS A 75 6.49 8.72 5.08
N VAL A 76 5.47 7.93 5.41
CA VAL A 76 4.31 7.68 4.57
C VAL A 76 3.12 8.42 5.17
N ASP A 77 2.41 9.19 4.35
CA ASP A 77 1.17 9.87 4.71
C ASP A 77 0.10 9.52 3.68
N ALA A 78 -0.98 8.90 4.12
CA ALA A 78 -2.06 8.44 3.27
C ALA A 78 -3.43 8.73 3.90
N HIS A 79 -4.38 9.07 3.04
CA HIS A 79 -5.77 9.30 3.42
C HIS A 79 -6.68 8.51 2.49
N ALA A 80 -7.69 7.88 3.08
CA ALA A 80 -8.67 7.07 2.37
C ALA A 80 -10.05 7.26 2.98
N GLU A 81 -11.05 6.87 2.21
CA GLU A 81 -12.41 6.65 2.65
C GLU A 81 -12.74 5.17 2.48
N ALA A 82 -13.49 4.61 3.41
CA ALA A 82 -14.02 3.26 3.33
C ALA A 82 -15.55 3.33 3.36
N ASP A 83 -16.19 2.99 2.25
CA ASP A 83 -17.63 2.92 2.13
C ASP A 83 -18.12 1.55 2.63
N LEU A 84 -19.07 1.57 3.57
CA LEU A 84 -19.61 0.35 4.16
C LEU A 84 -20.89 -0.07 3.42
N ILE A 85 -20.83 -1.22 2.76
CA ILE A 85 -21.87 -1.71 1.84
C ILE A 85 -22.41 -3.04 2.36
N ILE A 86 -23.73 -3.18 2.40
CA ILE A 86 -24.37 -4.42 2.86
C ILE A 86 -24.56 -5.41 1.72
N GLU A 87 -24.14 -6.65 1.97
CA GLU A 87 -24.25 -7.77 1.05
C GLU A 87 -25.70 -7.95 0.55
N GLY A 88 -25.83 -8.11 -0.76
CA GLY A 88 -27.12 -8.32 -1.42
C GLY A 88 -28.00 -7.09 -1.56
N THR A 89 -27.54 -5.89 -1.14
CA THR A 89 -28.36 -4.67 -1.27
C THR A 89 -27.72 -3.52 -2.05
N SER A 90 -26.43 -3.60 -2.40
CA SER A 90 -25.67 -2.48 -3.02
C SER A 90 -25.84 -1.13 -2.31
N THR A 91 -26.38 -1.15 -1.08
CA THR A 91 -26.73 0.04 -0.32
C THR A 91 -25.52 0.42 0.51
N LYS A 92 -25.05 1.65 0.30
CA LYS A 92 -24.07 2.29 1.17
C LYS A 92 -24.75 2.72 2.47
N VAL A 93 -24.22 2.26 3.60
CA VAL A 93 -24.75 2.54 4.94
C VAL A 93 -23.99 3.64 5.66
N GLY A 94 -22.72 3.86 5.28
CA GLY A 94 -21.90 4.94 5.80
C GLY A 94 -20.56 5.02 5.10
N THR A 95 -19.82 6.07 5.40
CA THR A 95 -18.46 6.32 4.89
C THR A 95 -17.54 6.61 6.08
N LEU A 96 -16.49 5.81 6.22
CA LEU A 96 -15.43 6.01 7.22
C LEU A 96 -14.25 6.75 6.58
N GLY A 97 -13.85 7.89 7.14
CA GLY A 97 -12.58 8.53 6.86
C GLY A 97 -11.43 7.81 7.58
N VAL A 98 -10.34 7.59 6.87
CA VAL A 98 -9.12 6.94 7.36
C VAL A 98 -7.92 7.84 7.09
N GLN A 99 -7.19 8.19 8.14
CA GLN A 99 -5.90 8.87 8.03
C GLN A 99 -4.82 7.98 8.63
N VAL A 100 -3.74 7.75 7.89
CA VAL A 100 -2.60 6.95 8.35
C VAL A 100 -1.28 7.66 8.08
N GLN A 101 -0.42 7.68 9.10
CA GLN A 101 0.97 8.11 8.99
C GLN A 101 1.89 7.04 9.55
N ILE A 102 2.91 6.69 8.76
CA ILE A 102 3.84 5.59 9.07
C ILE A 102 5.27 6.09 8.94
N ASP A 103 6.07 5.87 9.98
CA ASP A 103 7.50 6.12 9.96
C ASP A 103 8.25 4.80 9.76
N LEU A 104 8.97 4.70 8.65
CA LEU A 104 9.74 3.52 8.27
C LEU A 104 11.23 3.79 8.44
N VAL A 105 11.94 2.84 9.04
CA VAL A 105 13.40 2.75 9.01
C VAL A 105 13.77 1.64 8.03
N LEU A 106 14.53 1.98 6.99
CA LEU A 106 14.81 1.10 5.87
C LEU A 106 16.30 0.87 5.69
N HIS A 107 16.66 -0.38 5.46
CA HIS A 107 18.00 -0.83 5.13
C HIS A 107 17.97 -1.56 3.79
N LEU A 108 18.63 -0.99 2.79
CA LEU A 108 18.68 -1.55 1.45
C LEU A 108 19.89 -2.46 1.32
N ARG A 109 19.66 -3.72 0.90
CA ARG A 109 20.72 -4.70 0.62
C ARG A 109 20.43 -5.36 -0.72
N GLY A 110 21.23 -5.02 -1.74
CA GLY A 110 20.96 -5.44 -3.11
C GLY A 110 19.61 -4.91 -3.60
N GLN A 111 18.75 -5.80 -4.10
CA GLN A 111 17.38 -5.49 -4.54
C GLN A 111 16.32 -5.78 -3.47
N GLN A 112 16.69 -5.73 -2.19
CA GLN A 112 15.77 -5.97 -1.10
C GLN A 112 15.80 -4.81 -0.10
N ALA A 113 14.61 -4.35 0.28
CA ALA A 113 14.40 -3.41 1.36
C ALA A 113 14.02 -4.16 2.64
N PHE A 114 14.84 -4.02 3.67
CA PHE A 114 14.58 -4.53 5.01
C PHE A 114 14.29 -3.38 5.95
N GLY A 115 13.73 -3.65 7.13
CA GLY A 115 13.55 -2.60 8.11
C GLY A 115 12.47 -2.86 9.14
N SER A 116 11.98 -1.77 9.70
CA SER A 116 10.84 -1.73 10.60
C SER A 116 10.01 -0.49 10.35
N GLY A 117 8.73 -0.55 10.70
CA GLY A 117 7.78 0.55 10.61
C GLY A 117 6.98 0.71 11.88
N GLU A 118 6.64 1.95 12.18
CA GLU A 118 5.78 2.36 13.30
C GLU A 118 4.65 3.25 12.76
N ILE A 119 3.43 3.07 13.27
CA ILE A 119 2.27 3.85 12.85
C ILE A 119 2.06 5.00 13.83
N SER A 120 2.65 6.13 13.48
CA SER A 120 2.57 7.39 14.21
C SER A 120 1.11 7.86 14.33
N ILE A 121 0.34 7.78 13.25
CA ILE A 121 -1.09 8.17 13.25
C ILE A 121 -1.91 7.09 12.56
N LEU A 122 -3.01 6.70 13.21
CA LEU A 122 -4.14 6.03 12.59
C LEU A 122 -5.37 6.68 13.20
N LYS A 123 -6.18 7.33 12.38
CA LYS A 123 -7.41 7.98 12.80
C LYS A 123 -8.55 7.49 11.92
N LEU A 124 -9.62 7.05 12.57
CA LEU A 124 -10.87 6.63 11.96
C LEU A 124 -11.94 7.66 12.32
N MET A 125 -12.78 8.04 11.36
CA MET A 125 -13.82 9.05 11.56
C MET A 125 -15.07 8.68 10.76
N ASP A 126 -16.26 8.82 11.35
CA ASP A 126 -17.51 8.68 10.62
C ASP A 126 -17.79 10.00 9.87
N GLU A 127 -17.42 10.05 8.59
CA GLU A 127 -17.64 11.21 7.72
C GLU A 127 -19.14 11.42 7.42
N SER A 128 -19.90 10.33 7.41
CA SER A 128 -21.34 10.35 7.10
C SER A 128 -22.23 10.72 8.30
N GLY A 129 -21.76 10.46 9.53
CA GLY A 129 -22.55 10.55 10.76
C GLY A 129 -23.72 9.55 10.82
N THR A 130 -23.82 8.61 9.87
CA THR A 130 -24.95 7.68 9.73
C THR A 130 -24.69 6.33 10.37
N MET A 131 -23.47 6.07 10.83
CA MET A 131 -23.11 4.76 11.40
C MET A 131 -23.42 4.67 12.90
N GLY A 132 -23.72 5.80 13.55
CA GLY A 132 -24.09 5.85 14.96
C GLY A 132 -22.95 5.43 15.89
N VAL A 133 -21.71 5.54 15.43
CA VAL A 133 -20.51 5.18 16.19
C VAL A 133 -19.93 6.42 16.83
N ASP A 134 -19.66 6.34 18.11
CA ASP A 134 -18.95 7.39 18.82
C ASP A 134 -17.45 7.40 18.47
N GLN A 135 -16.81 8.57 18.60
CA GLN A 135 -15.40 8.71 18.25
C GLN A 135 -14.48 7.88 19.17
N GLU A 136 -14.88 7.60 20.41
CA GLU A 136 -14.08 6.80 21.36
C GLU A 136 -14.00 5.33 20.89
N SER A 137 -15.09 4.77 20.37
CA SER A 137 -15.13 3.45 19.73
C SER A 137 -14.22 3.37 18.50
N LEU A 138 -14.23 4.41 17.67
CA LEU A 138 -13.34 4.51 16.50
C LEU A 138 -11.87 4.70 16.89
N ASP A 139 -11.58 5.43 17.97
CA ASP A 139 -10.23 5.62 18.50
C ASP A 139 -9.68 4.32 19.11
N ASN A 140 -10.51 3.57 19.83
CA ASN A 140 -10.17 2.23 20.34
C ASN A 140 -9.88 1.25 19.20
N LEU A 141 -10.70 1.27 18.14
CA LEU A 141 -10.44 0.50 16.93
C LEU A 141 -9.14 0.95 16.25
N SER A 142 -8.85 2.25 16.25
CA SER A 142 -7.60 2.78 15.71
C SER A 142 -6.39 2.23 16.47
N ILE A 143 -6.43 2.15 17.80
CA ILE A 143 -5.33 1.57 18.60
C ILE A 143 -5.11 0.10 18.24
N LEU A 144 -6.19 -0.67 18.11
CA LEU A 144 -6.12 -2.09 17.74
C LEU A 144 -5.60 -2.27 16.30
N GLY A 145 -6.11 -1.45 15.38
CA GLY A 145 -5.69 -1.40 13.98
C GLY A 145 -4.20 -1.07 13.84
N LYS A 146 -3.69 -0.12 14.64
CA LYS A 146 -2.25 0.20 14.67
C LYS A 146 -1.41 -1.05 14.96
N GLY A 147 -1.71 -1.77 16.04
CA GLY A 147 -0.95 -2.96 16.41
C GLY A 147 -0.98 -4.06 15.35
N LEU A 148 -2.13 -4.28 14.71
CA LEU A 148 -2.26 -5.24 13.62
C LEU A 148 -1.44 -4.84 12.39
N ILE A 149 -1.61 -3.61 11.91
CA ILE A 149 -0.93 -3.12 10.71
C ILE A 149 0.59 -3.05 10.97
N GLU A 150 1.03 -2.59 12.14
CA GLU A 150 2.45 -2.59 12.52
C GLU A 150 3.04 -4.00 12.50
N LYS A 151 2.34 -5.00 13.05
CA LYS A 151 2.79 -6.39 13.01
C LYS A 151 2.94 -6.88 11.58
N GLN A 152 1.99 -6.55 10.70
CA GLN A 152 2.02 -6.97 9.30
C GLN A 152 3.16 -6.28 8.52
N VAL A 153 3.29 -4.95 8.66
CA VAL A 153 4.36 -4.14 8.06
C VAL A 153 5.73 -4.65 8.50
N ASN A 154 5.92 -4.85 9.81
CA ASN A 154 7.18 -5.34 10.36
C ASN A 154 7.48 -6.78 9.92
N SER A 155 6.47 -7.64 9.80
CA SER A 155 6.64 -8.99 9.26
C SER A 155 7.11 -8.98 7.81
N ALA A 156 6.54 -8.09 6.98
CA ALA A 156 6.95 -7.92 5.59
C ALA A 156 8.38 -7.35 5.48
N LEU A 157 8.68 -6.28 6.21
CA LEU A 157 10.00 -5.65 6.20
C LEU A 157 11.09 -6.56 6.78
N LYS A 158 10.76 -7.42 7.75
CA LYS A 158 11.70 -8.43 8.27
C LYS A 158 12.03 -9.51 7.25
N LYS A 159 11.07 -9.91 6.41
CA LYS A 159 11.30 -10.86 5.31
C LYS A 159 12.07 -10.23 4.14
N GLY A 160 12.00 -8.91 4.03
CA GLY A 160 12.57 -8.15 2.93
C GLY A 160 11.56 -7.97 1.80
N ILE A 161 11.40 -6.73 1.35
CA ILE A 161 10.54 -6.36 0.22
C ILE A 161 11.40 -6.26 -1.03
N PRO A 162 11.10 -7.00 -2.11
CA PRO A 162 11.87 -6.90 -3.35
C PRO A 162 11.67 -5.54 -4.03
N ILE A 163 12.76 -4.92 -4.44
CA ILE A 163 12.79 -3.74 -5.29
C ILE A 163 13.03 -4.22 -6.71
N HIS A 164 12.01 -4.14 -7.56
CA HIS A 164 12.11 -4.51 -8.96
C HIS A 164 12.59 -3.32 -9.77
N ILE A 165 13.88 -3.31 -10.14
CA ILE A 165 14.38 -2.39 -11.16
C ILE A 165 14.24 -3.08 -12.51
N THR A 166 13.10 -2.85 -13.16
CA THR A 166 12.77 -3.47 -14.44
C THR A 166 13.74 -3.04 -15.52
N GLN A 167 14.47 -3.99 -16.10
CA GLN A 167 15.15 -3.82 -17.38
C GLN A 167 14.19 -4.24 -18.48
N SER A 168 13.94 -3.37 -19.45
CA SER A 168 13.16 -3.78 -20.61
C SER A 168 13.95 -4.84 -21.38
N PRO A 169 13.36 -5.99 -21.74
CA PRO A 169 14.05 -7.04 -22.50
C PRO A 169 14.52 -6.58 -23.89
N SER A 170 13.99 -5.47 -24.41
CA SER A 170 14.43 -4.85 -25.66
C SER A 170 15.59 -3.86 -25.49
N GLN A 171 16.08 -3.64 -24.26
CA GLN A 171 17.14 -2.70 -24.00
C GLN A 171 18.50 -3.37 -24.23
N PRO A 172 19.41 -2.78 -25.02
CA PRO A 172 20.74 -3.35 -25.31
C PRO A 172 21.66 -3.40 -24.09
N ALA A 173 21.17 -3.02 -22.91
CA ALA A 173 21.93 -2.65 -21.74
C ALA A 173 21.46 -3.47 -20.54
N THR A 174 22.38 -4.22 -19.93
CA THR A 174 22.15 -4.99 -18.70
C THR A 174 22.88 -4.32 -17.54
N PHE A 175 22.15 -4.00 -16.47
CA PHE A 175 22.73 -3.49 -15.23
C PHE A 175 23.19 -4.63 -14.32
N TYR A 176 24.37 -4.47 -13.72
CA TYR A 176 24.93 -5.36 -12.70
C TYR A 176 25.58 -4.52 -11.59
N ASN A 177 25.97 -5.16 -10.46
CA ASN A 177 26.55 -4.46 -9.31
C ASN A 177 25.68 -3.29 -8.78
N LEU A 178 24.38 -3.53 -8.69
CA LEU A 178 23.40 -2.52 -8.30
C LEU A 178 23.60 -2.07 -6.84
N GLN A 179 23.73 -0.77 -6.64
CA GLN A 179 23.80 -0.09 -5.36
C GLN A 179 22.58 0.81 -5.21
N ILE A 180 21.74 0.50 -4.22
CA ILE A 180 20.56 1.30 -3.90
C ILE A 180 20.76 1.90 -2.51
N LYS A 181 20.58 3.21 -2.38
CA LYS A 181 20.65 3.93 -1.10
C LYS A 181 19.51 4.94 -1.00
N ILE A 182 19.01 5.16 0.21
CA ILE A 182 18.08 6.26 0.47
C ILE A 182 18.90 7.52 0.71
N VAL A 183 18.54 8.59 0.01
CA VAL A 183 19.11 9.93 0.17
C VAL A 183 17.99 10.90 0.51
N GLU A 184 18.36 12.14 0.82
CA GLU A 184 17.38 13.18 1.13
C GLU A 184 16.44 13.40 -0.07
N HIS A 185 15.13 13.25 0.16
CA HIS A 185 14.07 13.34 -0.85
C HIS A 185 14.19 12.40 -2.06
N GLY A 186 14.96 11.31 -1.98
CA GLY A 186 15.13 10.43 -3.14
C GLY A 186 15.75 9.06 -2.88
N LEU A 187 15.72 8.25 -3.92
CA LEU A 187 16.41 6.97 -4.00
C LEU A 187 17.61 7.11 -4.92
N TYR A 188 18.80 6.90 -4.38
CA TYR A 188 20.03 6.82 -5.16
C TYR A 188 20.17 5.40 -5.71
N VAL A 189 20.24 5.28 -7.02
CA VAL A 189 20.44 4.01 -7.74
C VAL A 189 21.68 4.16 -8.61
N ALA A 190 22.68 3.33 -8.37
CA ALA A 190 23.87 3.22 -9.21
C ALA A 190 24.07 1.77 -9.64
N ALA A 191 24.54 1.55 -10.86
CA ALA A 191 24.85 0.23 -11.38
C ALA A 191 25.96 0.33 -12.43
N ASP A 192 26.67 -0.77 -12.61
CA ASP A 192 27.53 -0.96 -13.76
C ASP A 192 26.70 -1.47 -14.94
N LEU A 193 27.09 -1.11 -16.16
CA LEU A 193 26.35 -1.41 -17.37
C LEU A 193 27.18 -2.23 -18.35
N THR A 194 26.63 -3.35 -18.82
CA THR A 194 27.15 -4.08 -19.99
C THR A 194 26.23 -3.83 -21.18
N ILE A 195 26.79 -3.42 -22.31
CA ILE A 195 26.04 -3.24 -23.56
C ILE A 195 26.31 -4.42 -24.49
N SER A 196 25.26 -5.09 -24.95
CA SER A 196 25.37 -6.16 -25.93
C SER A 196 25.62 -5.57 -27.32
N GLN A 197 26.79 -5.87 -27.89
CA GLN A 197 27.16 -5.43 -29.25
C GLN A 197 26.18 -5.95 -30.31
N ALA A 198 25.59 -7.13 -30.10
CA ALA A 198 24.60 -7.72 -31.01
C ALA A 198 23.32 -6.87 -31.13
N LEU A 199 22.95 -6.13 -30.08
CA LEU A 199 21.79 -5.23 -30.05
C LEU A 199 22.15 -3.78 -30.45
N LEU A 200 23.44 -3.43 -30.49
CA LEU A 200 23.87 -2.15 -31.06
C LEU A 200 23.80 -2.16 -32.59
N GLY A 201 24.09 -3.30 -33.22
CA GLY A 201 23.99 -3.47 -34.68
C GLY A 201 22.59 -3.25 -35.25
N THR A 202 21.54 -3.49 -34.44
CA THR A 202 20.14 -3.24 -34.82
C THR A 202 19.75 -1.76 -34.68
N LEU A 203 20.38 -1.01 -33.77
CA LEU A 203 20.21 0.44 -33.65
C LEU A 203 20.89 1.20 -34.79
N THR A 204 21.97 0.66 -35.35
CA THR A 204 22.70 1.26 -36.48
C THR A 204 22.03 1.10 -37.85
N TYR A 205 20.98 0.29 -37.97
CA TYR A 205 20.21 0.15 -39.21
C TYR A 205 19.02 1.13 -39.33
N ALA A 206 18.79 1.97 -38.31
CA ALA A 206 17.92 3.15 -38.43
C ALA A 206 18.76 4.36 -38.84
N GLY A 207 19.16 4.39 -40.10
CA GLY A 207 19.96 5.46 -40.70
C GLY A 207 19.21 6.79 -40.83
N SER A 208 18.98 7.49 -39.72
CA SER A 208 18.74 8.94 -39.75
C SER A 208 19.30 9.59 -38.49
N CYS A 209 20.57 9.98 -38.55
CA CYS A 209 21.10 11.01 -37.67
C CYS A 209 20.35 12.32 -37.99
N TYR A 210 19.48 12.77 -37.09
CA TYR A 210 19.06 14.18 -37.11
C TYR A 210 20.25 15.04 -36.69
N LYS A 211 20.73 15.87 -37.62
CA LYS A 211 21.60 17.00 -37.30
C LYS A 211 20.80 17.99 -36.44
N PHE A 212 21.36 18.39 -35.31
CA PHE A 212 21.00 19.65 -34.64
C PHE A 212 21.47 20.84 -35.48
#